data_AF-A0A3T0E7J2-F1
#
_entry.id   AF-A0A3T0E7J2-F1
#
_cell.length_a   1.000
_cell.length_b   1.000
_cell.length_c   1.000
_cell.angle_alpha   90.00
_cell.angle_beta   90.00
_cell.angle_gamma   90.00
#
_symmetry.space_group_name_H-M   'P 1'
#
loop_
_entity.id
_entity.type
_entity.pdbx_description
1 polymer ?
#
loop_
_entity_poly.entity_id
_entity_poly.type
_entity_poly.pdbx_seq_one_letter_code
_entity_poly.pdbx_strand_id
1 'polypeptide(L)'
;MPAPDALRAANIHPETGLATDYLNHFNEVVMLLDMLPGMPDCADDVLGWEPCSYEAHFERTGYSGRETVIAAWHAAPRAVRAHFETLVSALDDIIADLQERVRAGDFSGAAEAARSEAEPLLAAARAAVHGHVTGEIDPDQNAGQASVDALFG
;
A
#
# COMPACT_ATOMS: atom_id res chain seq x y z
N MET A 1 -10.70 -13.53 14.74
CA MET A 1 -9.57 -13.66 13.80
C MET A 1 -9.72 -14.95 13.02
N PRO A 2 -9.64 -14.91 11.68
CA PRO A 2 -9.62 -16.11 10.83
C PRO A 2 -8.43 -17.04 11.13
N ALA A 3 -8.49 -18.30 10.69
CA ALA A 3 -7.42 -19.28 10.90
C ALA A 3 -6.14 -18.92 10.10
N PRO A 4 -4.92 -19.19 10.62
CA PRO A 4 -3.65 -18.78 9.98
C PRO A 4 -3.46 -19.25 8.53
N ASP A 5 -3.96 -20.45 8.21
CA ASP A 5 -3.87 -21.00 6.85
C ASP A 5 -4.80 -20.27 5.86
N ALA A 6 -5.96 -19.79 6.34
CA ALA A 6 -6.87 -18.96 5.55
C ALA A 6 -6.31 -17.54 5.35
N LEU A 7 -5.53 -17.01 6.31
CA LEU A 7 -4.86 -15.71 6.18
C LEU A 7 -3.77 -15.74 5.12
N ARG A 8 -2.89 -16.76 5.13
CA ARG A 8 -1.84 -16.90 4.11
C ARG A 8 -2.40 -17.13 2.71
N ALA A 9 -3.46 -17.93 2.58
CA ALA A 9 -4.12 -18.16 1.29
C ALA A 9 -4.76 -16.89 0.70
N ALA A 10 -5.05 -15.90 1.55
CA ALA A 10 -5.68 -14.63 1.18
C ALA A 10 -4.69 -13.44 1.22
N ASN A 11 -3.37 -13.69 1.15
CA ASN A 11 -2.32 -12.67 1.22
C ASN A 11 -2.49 -11.69 2.40
N ILE A 12 -3.08 -12.14 3.51
CA ILE A 12 -3.30 -11.35 4.73
C ILE A 12 -2.10 -11.53 5.64
N HIS A 13 -1.52 -10.42 6.08
CA HIS A 13 -0.46 -10.43 7.07
C HIS A 13 -1.03 -10.85 8.45
N PRO A 14 -0.46 -11.89 9.09
CA PRO A 14 -1.09 -12.53 10.25
C PRO A 14 -1.17 -11.64 11.49
N GLU A 15 -0.26 -10.68 11.63
CA GLU A 15 -0.18 -9.81 12.80
C GLU A 15 -1.03 -8.53 12.68
N THR A 16 -1.13 -7.99 11.46
CA THR A 16 -1.88 -6.74 11.21
C THR A 16 -3.30 -7.00 10.76
N GLY A 17 -3.58 -8.18 10.19
CA GLY A 17 -4.86 -8.52 9.58
C GLY A 17 -5.12 -7.80 8.24
N LEU A 18 -4.09 -7.19 7.65
CA LEU A 18 -4.17 -6.42 6.40
C LEU A 18 -3.68 -7.23 5.20
N ALA A 19 -4.37 -7.11 4.08
CA ALA A 19 -4.02 -7.72 2.81
C ALA A 19 -3.19 -6.75 1.96
N THR A 20 -2.07 -7.23 1.44
CA THR A 20 -1.17 -6.46 0.58
C THR A 20 -1.81 -6.09 -0.75
N ASP A 21 -2.74 -6.92 -1.23
CA ASP A 21 -3.49 -6.73 -2.47
C ASP A 21 -4.19 -5.38 -2.56
N TYR A 22 -4.64 -4.81 -1.42
CA TYR A 22 -5.30 -3.51 -1.43
C TYR A 22 -4.40 -2.41 -2.02
N LEU A 23 -3.09 -2.44 -1.77
CA LEU A 23 -2.18 -1.39 -2.25
C LEU A 23 -1.90 -1.48 -3.76
N ASN A 24 -2.35 -2.53 -4.45
CA ASN A 24 -2.08 -2.71 -5.88
C ASN A 24 -2.66 -1.58 -6.74
N HIS A 25 -3.88 -1.12 -6.45
CA HIS A 25 -4.47 -0.03 -7.23
C HIS A 25 -3.73 1.31 -7.08
N PHE A 26 -3.03 1.52 -5.95
CA PHE A 26 -2.13 2.66 -5.78
C PHE A 26 -0.81 2.46 -6.54
N ASN A 27 -0.24 1.25 -6.51
CA ASN A 27 0.97 0.91 -7.27
C ASN A 27 0.76 1.16 -8.77
N GLU A 28 -0.40 0.75 -9.29
CA GLU A 28 -0.75 0.89 -10.71
C GLU A 28 -0.81 2.36 -11.13
N VAL A 29 -1.54 3.21 -10.40
CA VAL A 29 -1.65 4.64 -10.76
C VAL A 29 -0.32 5.39 -10.59
N VAL A 30 0.46 5.07 -9.55
CA VAL A 30 1.80 5.68 -9.36
C VAL A 30 2.76 5.29 -10.48
N MET A 31 2.73 4.02 -10.92
CA MET A 31 3.49 3.56 -12.08
C MET A 31 3.07 4.29 -13.36
N LEU A 32 1.77 4.46 -13.60
CA LEU A 32 1.27 5.20 -14.76
C LEU A 32 1.74 6.66 -14.73
N LEU A 33 1.63 7.33 -13.57
CA LEU A 33 2.10 8.69 -13.34
C LEU A 33 3.60 8.85 -13.68
N ASP A 34 4.44 7.91 -13.25
CA ASP A 34 5.88 7.91 -13.53
C ASP A 34 6.18 7.83 -15.04
N MET A 35 5.35 7.09 -15.78
CA MET A 35 5.51 6.88 -17.22
C MET A 35 4.94 8.02 -18.09
N LEU A 36 4.03 8.84 -17.57
CA LEU A 36 3.32 9.87 -18.36
C LEU A 36 4.22 10.81 -19.19
N PRO A 37 5.40 11.27 -18.72
CA PRO A 37 6.25 12.16 -19.52
C PRO A 37 6.72 11.52 -20.83
N GLY A 38 6.88 10.19 -20.85
CA GLY A 38 7.25 9.41 -22.04
C GLY A 38 6.06 8.74 -22.74
N MET A 39 4.91 8.63 -22.05
CA MET A 39 3.71 7.94 -22.52
C MET A 39 2.44 8.71 -22.13
N PRO A 40 2.16 9.85 -22.78
CA PRO A 40 1.00 10.69 -22.45
C PRO A 40 -0.35 10.02 -22.75
N ASP A 41 -0.37 8.99 -23.60
CA ASP A 41 -1.58 8.22 -23.94
C ASP A 41 -2.20 7.53 -22.70
N CYS A 42 -1.43 7.31 -21.63
CA CYS A 42 -1.92 6.75 -20.37
C CYS A 42 -2.60 7.79 -19.46
N ALA A 43 -2.70 9.05 -19.86
CA ALA A 43 -3.29 10.10 -19.04
C ALA A 43 -4.75 9.81 -18.69
N ASP A 44 -5.53 9.25 -19.62
CA ASP A 44 -6.93 8.90 -19.38
C ASP A 44 -7.07 7.83 -18.28
N ASP A 45 -6.15 6.86 -18.21
CA ASP A 45 -6.14 5.83 -17.17
C ASP A 45 -5.82 6.43 -15.78
N VAL A 46 -4.88 7.38 -15.72
CA VAL A 46 -4.57 8.12 -14.49
C VAL A 46 -5.75 8.96 -14.04
N LEU A 47 -6.42 9.65 -14.98
CA LEU A 47 -7.57 10.51 -14.69
C LEU A 47 -8.85 9.72 -14.35
N GLY A 48 -8.94 8.47 -14.82
CA GLY A 48 -10.02 7.54 -14.51
C GLY A 48 -9.83 6.78 -13.18
N TRP A 49 -8.66 6.91 -12.54
CA TRP A 49 -8.45 6.36 -11.21
C TRP A 49 -9.31 7.10 -10.17
N GLU A 50 -9.90 6.36 -9.25
CA GLU A 50 -10.74 6.89 -8.17
C GLU A 50 -10.39 6.24 -6.83
N PRO A 51 -10.45 7.00 -5.71
CA PRO A 51 -10.30 6.46 -4.38
C PRO A 51 -11.24 5.28 -4.11
N CYS A 52 -10.72 4.25 -3.44
CA CYS A 52 -11.48 3.06 -3.12
C CYS A 52 -11.24 2.64 -1.67
N SER A 53 -12.32 2.53 -0.89
CA SER A 53 -12.22 2.02 0.48
C SER A 53 -11.71 0.57 0.49
N TYR A 54 -11.08 0.17 1.60
CA TYR A 54 -10.55 -1.18 1.77
C TYR A 54 -11.58 -2.26 1.49
N GLU A 55 -12.79 -2.13 2.04
CA GLU A 55 -13.88 -3.09 1.84
C GLU A 55 -14.35 -3.08 0.37
N ALA A 56 -14.60 -1.90 -0.19
CA ALA A 56 -15.07 -1.77 -1.58
C ALA A 56 -14.07 -2.34 -2.60
N HIS A 57 -12.77 -2.24 -2.33
CA HIS A 57 -11.73 -2.84 -3.16
C HIS A 57 -11.92 -4.36 -3.27
N PHE A 58 -12.02 -5.06 -2.14
CA PHE A 58 -12.21 -6.52 -2.14
C PHE A 58 -13.60 -6.96 -2.58
N GLU A 59 -14.63 -6.10 -2.46
CA GLU A 59 -15.94 -6.35 -3.03
C GLU A 59 -15.96 -6.29 -4.55
N ARG A 60 -15.18 -5.39 -5.17
CA ARG A 60 -15.11 -5.21 -6.63
C ARG A 60 -14.19 -6.22 -7.32
N THR A 61 -13.08 -6.62 -6.70
CA THR A 61 -12.02 -7.40 -7.38
C THR A 61 -12.31 -8.89 -7.51
N GLY A 62 -13.41 -9.41 -6.95
CA GLY A 62 -13.75 -10.83 -7.01
C GLY A 62 -12.76 -11.72 -6.23
N TYR A 63 -12.04 -11.13 -5.27
CA TYR A 63 -10.95 -11.76 -4.52
C TYR A 63 -11.38 -13.08 -3.84
N SER A 64 -10.69 -14.18 -4.14
CA SER A 64 -10.92 -15.48 -3.50
C SER A 64 -10.47 -15.43 -2.04
N GLY A 65 -11.41 -15.22 -1.12
CA GLY A 65 -11.12 -14.96 0.29
C GLY A 65 -11.60 -13.60 0.80
N ARG A 66 -12.39 -12.86 0.01
CA ARG A 66 -13.01 -11.58 0.39
C ARG A 66 -13.61 -11.58 1.79
N GLU A 67 -14.42 -12.58 2.13
CA GLU A 67 -15.04 -12.67 3.46
C GLU A 67 -14.00 -12.78 4.58
N THR A 68 -12.92 -13.52 4.33
CA THR A 68 -11.78 -13.65 5.25
C THR A 68 -11.05 -12.31 5.41
N VAL A 69 -10.81 -11.59 4.32
CA VAL A 69 -10.13 -10.28 4.32
C VAL A 69 -10.95 -9.23 5.06
N ILE A 70 -12.25 -9.13 4.78
CA ILE A 70 -13.15 -8.19 5.45
C ILE A 70 -13.28 -8.54 6.95
N ALA A 71 -13.40 -9.82 7.29
CA ALA A 71 -13.45 -10.26 8.69
C ALA A 71 -12.13 -9.99 9.44
N ALA A 72 -10.97 -10.18 8.78
CA ALA A 72 -9.67 -9.86 9.35
C ALA A 72 -9.52 -8.34 9.56
N TRP A 73 -9.93 -7.53 8.58
CA TRP A 73 -9.98 -6.08 8.68
C TRP A 73 -10.79 -5.61 9.89
N HIS A 74 -12.04 -6.06 10.04
CA HIS A 74 -12.85 -5.65 11.19
C HIS A 74 -12.30 -6.10 12.54
N ALA A 75 -11.61 -7.24 12.57
CA ALA A 75 -10.99 -7.77 13.78
C ALA A 75 -9.63 -7.12 14.09
N ALA A 76 -9.02 -6.40 13.14
CA ALA A 76 -7.74 -5.75 13.33
C ALA A 76 -7.81 -4.65 14.41
N PRO A 77 -6.72 -4.44 15.17
CA PRO A 77 -6.66 -3.40 16.19
C PRO A 77 -7.06 -2.03 15.62
N ARG A 78 -7.89 -1.28 16.37
CA ARG A 78 -8.38 0.03 15.91
C ARG A 78 -7.23 1.00 15.59
N ALA A 79 -6.14 0.94 16.34
CA ALA A 79 -4.96 1.77 16.09
C ALA A 79 -4.30 1.46 14.74
N VAL A 80 -4.18 0.17 14.39
CA VAL A 80 -3.64 -0.28 13.10
C VAL A 80 -4.52 0.20 11.95
N ARG A 81 -5.85 0.02 12.07
CA ARG A 81 -6.81 0.49 11.07
C ARG A 81 -6.77 2.00 10.88
N ALA A 82 -6.83 2.76 11.97
CA ALA A 82 -6.82 4.23 11.90
C ALA A 82 -5.51 4.76 11.30
N HIS A 83 -4.37 4.15 11.65
CA HIS A 83 -3.08 4.50 11.05
C HIS A 83 -3.08 4.22 9.54
N PHE A 84 -3.58 3.05 9.13
CA PHE A 84 -3.68 2.68 7.72
C PHE A 84 -4.62 3.59 6.94
N GLU A 85 -5.83 3.86 7.46
CA GLU A 85 -6.81 4.78 6.88
C GLU A 85 -6.24 6.20 6.71
N THR A 86 -5.39 6.66 7.65
CA THR A 86 -4.71 7.95 7.54
C THR A 86 -3.74 7.98 6.36
N LEU A 87 -2.96 6.92 6.16
CA LEU A 87 -2.02 6.80 5.04
C LEU A 87 -2.77 6.71 3.70
N VAL A 88 -3.87 5.97 3.66
CA VAL A 88 -4.75 5.85 2.48
C VAL A 88 -5.35 7.19 2.11
N SER A 89 -5.93 7.92 3.08
CA SER A 89 -6.50 9.25 2.83
C SER A 89 -5.44 10.23 2.29
N ALA A 90 -4.21 10.17 2.81
CA ALA A 90 -3.13 11.01 2.29
C ALA A 90 -2.71 10.64 0.86
N LEU A 91 -2.72 9.34 0.52
CA LEU A 91 -2.48 8.89 -0.85
C LEU A 91 -3.59 9.32 -1.80
N ASP A 92 -4.85 9.22 -1.37
CA ASP A 92 -6.01 9.66 -2.15
C ASP A 92 -5.92 11.16 -2.49
N ASP A 93 -5.60 11.99 -1.48
CA ASP A 93 -5.45 13.45 -1.65
C ASP A 93 -4.30 13.78 -2.61
N ILE A 94 -3.15 13.12 -2.47
CA ILE A 94 -2.01 13.35 -3.37
C ILE A 94 -2.35 12.94 -4.79
N ILE A 95 -2.98 11.78 -5.00
CA ILE A 95 -3.33 11.36 -6.36
C ILE A 95 -4.32 12.34 -6.99
N ALA A 96 -5.27 12.88 -6.23
CA ALA A 96 -6.17 13.92 -6.72
C ALA A 96 -5.40 15.18 -7.15
N ASP A 97 -4.43 15.63 -6.36
CA ASP A 97 -3.56 16.76 -6.73
C ASP A 97 -2.71 16.48 -7.98
N LEU A 98 -2.21 15.25 -8.11
CA LEU A 98 -1.47 14.80 -9.29
C LEU A 98 -2.37 14.77 -10.53
N GLN A 99 -3.62 14.31 -10.40
CA GLN A 99 -4.59 14.34 -11.49
C GLN A 99 -4.87 15.78 -11.96
N GLU A 100 -4.92 16.77 -11.06
CA GLU A 100 -5.05 18.18 -11.46
C GLU A 100 -3.85 18.66 -12.30
N ARG A 101 -2.63 18.24 -11.95
CA ARG A 101 -1.43 18.53 -12.77
C ARG A 101 -1.52 17.86 -14.14
N VAL A 102 -1.98 16.62 -14.20
CA VAL A 102 -2.21 15.89 -15.46
C VAL A 102 -3.27 16.60 -16.31
N ARG A 103 -4.38 17.06 -15.72
CA ARG A 103 -5.42 17.86 -16.41
C ARG A 103 -4.85 19.18 -16.96
N ALA A 104 -3.90 19.79 -16.25
CA ALA A 104 -3.20 20.99 -16.70
C ALA A 104 -2.11 20.71 -17.77
N GLY A 105 -1.85 19.44 -18.11
CA GLY A 105 -0.83 19.02 -19.05
C GLY A 105 0.60 18.98 -18.47
N ASP A 106 0.76 19.12 -17.16
CA ASP A 106 2.05 19.06 -16.47
C ASP A 106 2.42 17.61 -16.11
N PHE A 107 2.71 16.80 -17.14
CA PHE A 107 3.04 15.37 -16.94
C PHE A 107 4.37 15.17 -16.22
N SER A 108 5.38 16.01 -16.52
CA SER A 108 6.69 15.94 -15.85
C SER A 108 6.58 16.29 -14.37
N GLY A 109 5.84 17.35 -14.03
CA GLY A 109 5.62 17.73 -12.65
C GLY A 109 4.75 16.74 -11.89
N ALA A 110 3.77 16.11 -12.55
CA ALA A 110 3.00 15.00 -11.96
C ALA A 110 3.89 13.78 -11.66
N ALA A 111 4.76 13.38 -12.59
CA ALA A 111 5.68 12.27 -12.40
C ALA A 111 6.71 12.53 -11.30
N GLU A 112 7.25 13.75 -11.23
CA GLU A 112 8.19 14.15 -10.16
C GLU A 112 7.51 14.10 -8.79
N ALA A 113 6.33 14.69 -8.67
CA ALA A 113 5.56 14.69 -7.42
C ALA A 113 5.11 13.28 -7.02
N ALA A 114 4.77 12.40 -7.97
CA ALA A 114 4.49 10.99 -7.68
C ALA A 114 5.69 10.31 -6.97
N ARG A 115 6.91 10.50 -7.47
CA ARG A 115 8.13 9.94 -6.87
C ARG A 115 8.48 10.57 -5.53
N SER A 116 8.31 11.88 -5.37
CA SER A 116 8.70 12.57 -4.14
C SER A 116 7.65 12.53 -3.04
N GLU A 117 6.37 12.38 -3.37
CA GLU A 117 5.25 12.51 -2.43
C GLU A 117 4.45 11.21 -2.29
N ALA A 118 4.03 10.60 -3.41
CA ALA A 118 3.21 9.39 -3.37
C ALA A 118 4.01 8.13 -3.02
N GLU A 119 5.20 7.92 -3.61
CA GLU A 119 6.03 6.74 -3.33
C GLU A 119 6.42 6.57 -1.85
N PRO A 120 6.84 7.63 -1.11
CA PRO A 120 7.15 7.51 0.32
C PRO A 120 5.93 7.12 1.16
N LEU A 121 4.75 7.68 0.87
CA LEU A 121 3.52 7.32 1.57
C LEU A 121 3.07 5.90 1.25
N LEU A 122 3.24 5.48 0.00
CA LEU A 122 2.94 4.12 -0.42
C LEU A 122 3.90 3.12 0.23
N ALA A 123 5.18 3.48 0.39
CA ALA A 123 6.14 2.70 1.18
C ALA A 123 5.73 2.62 2.66
N ALA A 124 5.28 3.72 3.26
CA ALA A 124 4.76 3.73 4.63
C ALA A 124 3.49 2.85 4.77
N ALA A 125 2.58 2.88 3.79
CA ALA A 125 1.39 2.04 3.78
C ALA A 125 1.75 0.55 3.69
N ARG A 126 2.74 0.19 2.85
CA ARG A 126 3.26 -1.19 2.77
C ARG A 126 3.86 -1.63 4.12
N ALA A 127 4.65 -0.76 4.74
CA ALA A 127 5.23 -1.01 6.06
C ALA A 127 4.13 -1.24 7.13
N ALA A 128 3.08 -0.41 7.13
CA ALA A 128 1.93 -0.56 8.01
C ALA A 128 1.19 -1.90 7.78
N VAL A 129 1.06 -2.36 6.53
CA VAL A 129 0.50 -3.69 6.22
C VAL A 129 1.37 -4.82 6.79
N HIS A 130 2.69 -4.66 6.80
CA HIS A 130 3.65 -5.69 7.23
C HIS A 130 3.96 -5.64 8.73
N GLY A 131 3.28 -4.80 9.51
CA GLY A 131 3.47 -4.71 10.97
C GLY A 131 4.53 -3.72 11.42
N HIS A 132 5.18 -3.02 10.49
CA HIS A 132 6.08 -1.91 10.82
C HIS A 132 5.27 -0.64 11.05
N VAL A 133 4.67 -0.52 12.24
CA VAL A 133 4.20 0.77 12.73
C VAL A 133 5.46 1.58 13.04
N THR A 134 5.68 2.66 12.28
CA THR A 134 6.77 3.62 12.54
C THR A 134 6.59 4.18 13.96
N GLY A 135 7.25 3.55 14.92
CA GLY A 135 7.02 3.73 16.36
C GLY A 135 7.57 2.58 17.22
N GLU A 136 7.66 1.36 16.68
CA GLU A 136 8.41 0.26 17.29
C GLU A 136 9.60 -0.07 16.39
N ILE A 137 10.81 0.34 16.84
CA ILE A 137 12.05 -0.26 16.35
C ILE A 137 11.98 -1.71 16.80
N ASP A 138 11.72 -2.61 15.86
CA ASP A 138 11.83 -4.04 16.08
C ASP A 138 13.29 -4.37 16.42
N PRO A 139 13.65 -4.68 17.68
CA PRO A 139 15.03 -4.95 18.04
C PRO A 139 15.51 -6.30 17.48
N ASP A 140 14.61 -7.11 16.92
CA ASP A 140 14.90 -8.49 16.51
C ASP A 140 15.50 -8.59 15.09
N GLN A 141 15.40 -7.55 14.26
CA GLN A 141 16.01 -7.58 12.91
C GLN A 141 17.54 -7.46 12.91
N ASN A 142 18.17 -7.13 14.06
CA ASN A 142 19.63 -7.12 14.17
C ASN A 142 20.21 -8.48 14.66
N ALA A 143 19.36 -9.46 15.00
CA ALA A 143 19.82 -10.78 15.46
C ALA A 143 20.25 -11.72 14.31
N GLY A 144 19.99 -11.36 13.05
CA GLY A 144 20.27 -12.19 11.87
C GLY A 144 21.67 -12.07 11.25
N GLN A 145 22.52 -11.12 11.68
CA GLN A 145 23.88 -10.96 11.12
C GLN A 145 25.02 -11.18 12.13
N ALA A 146 24.73 -11.55 13.37
CA ALA A 146 25.75 -11.82 14.39
C ALA A 146 26.14 -13.30 14.50
N SER A 147 26.29 -14.02 13.39
CA SER A 147 26.76 -15.42 13.40
C SER A 147 27.65 -15.74 12.19
N VAL A 148 28.69 -14.94 11.99
CA VAL A 148 29.84 -15.30 11.14
C VAL A 148 31.15 -14.89 11.84
N ASP A 149 31.35 -15.29 13.10
CA ASP A 149 32.67 -15.12 13.75
C ASP A 149 33.00 -16.20 14.81
N ALA A 150 32.27 -17.32 14.81
CA ALA A 150 32.49 -18.42 15.76
C ALA A 150 32.81 -19.77 15.08
N LEU A 151 33.01 -19.81 13.76
CA LEU A 151 33.26 -21.06 13.02
C LEU A 151 34.72 -21.26 12.55
N PHE A 152 35.65 -20.37 12.92
CA PHE A 152 37.08 -20.48 12.59
C PHE A 152 38.02 -20.18 13.78
N GLY A 153 37.59 -20.50 15.00
CA GLY A 153 38.45 -20.57 16.19
C GLY A 153 39.01 -21.96 16.41
#